data_AF-A0A7W2E9Y9-F1
#
_entry.id   AF-A0A7W2E9Y9-F1
#
_cell.length_a   1.000
_cell.length_b   1.000
_cell.length_c   1.000
_cell.angle_alpha   90.00
_cell.angle_beta   90.00
_cell.angle_gamma   90.00
#
_symmetry.space_group_name_H-M   'P 1'
#
loop_
_entity.id
_entity.type
_entity.pdbx_description
1 polymer ?
#
loop_
_entity_poly.entity_id
_entity_poly.type
_entity_poly.pdbx_seq_one_letter_code
_entity_poly.pdbx_strand_id
1 'polypeptide(L)'
;MQPTGNHFDLDAAAVAARNGWIADSEASEFYSLLFDRSDTSHWKDNLAASAQAAFASTADRATEMVWFEPFLNMVTDVCWQARERGLGAHEPQRVRRHRSVEQPRLLYLATALIELQLYRFDFNYDGIFEVLSRADDAPLQVGPYDLNGIYLTFAQLSAGKRIVPSELFSSIGLDPESPTNLSRHLDRVPVKLRHLLLHGLWLFPFRFYGVEMLILAESLVKSDPKDGNAYYRMGEAYRRIAAATQWDFETGPTATQALELEQTLRADPTLLEDQNYCYRRAVESLDMAIRVLDPQQLARHEEYKNYRLLVSTEWQVQTAIRSAVERQVASVDEKVQALSRQLESESNQLVWKSVEVLSLFAALMGLLITNISVLGIDSISTFERIGLIGMMAFIMVGFFLLVRNTVFRVREGREGPKEVRTKPQKFSLRRPRKTAELQQRISELERDIERMRNTNYQLAPFLDSASGEQRRTGTQLSDGYRERTP
;
A
#
# COMPACT_ATOMS: atom_id res chain seq x y z
N MET A 1 56.97 -44.84 -3.56
CA MET A 1 56.41 -43.62 -2.94
C MET A 1 55.01 -43.46 -3.48
N GLN A 2 54.00 -43.74 -2.65
CA GLN A 2 52.61 -43.41 -2.94
C GLN A 2 52.43 -41.89 -2.83
N PRO A 3 51.55 -41.26 -3.61
CA PRO A 3 51.21 -39.86 -3.40
C PRO A 3 50.52 -39.76 -2.04
N THR A 4 51.11 -39.02 -1.10
CA THR A 4 50.42 -38.58 0.11
C THR A 4 49.32 -37.63 -0.34
N GLY A 5 48.12 -38.16 -0.55
CA GLY A 5 46.93 -37.35 -0.80
C GLY A 5 46.74 -36.39 0.37
N ASN A 6 46.57 -35.10 0.07
CA ASN A 6 46.18 -34.10 1.04
C ASN A 6 44.78 -34.48 1.58
N HIS A 7 44.75 -35.26 2.67
CA HIS A 7 43.51 -35.55 3.38
C HIS A 7 43.06 -34.30 4.14
N PHE A 8 41.76 -34.01 4.09
CA PHE A 8 41.15 -32.91 4.85
C PHE A 8 41.32 -33.14 6.36
N ASP A 9 41.97 -32.19 7.04
CA ASP A 9 42.16 -32.22 8.50
C ASP A 9 40.93 -31.60 9.19
N LEU A 10 40.01 -32.48 9.61
CA LEU A 10 38.76 -32.07 10.26
C LEU A 10 38.99 -31.37 11.60
N ASP A 11 40.00 -31.78 12.37
CA ASP A 11 40.27 -31.21 13.69
C ASP A 11 40.83 -29.78 13.56
N ALA A 12 41.79 -29.59 12.64
CA ALA A 12 42.30 -28.27 12.30
C ALA A 12 41.19 -27.37 11.75
N ALA A 13 40.34 -27.87 10.85
CA ALA A 13 39.23 -27.12 10.30
C ALA A 13 38.18 -26.75 11.37
N ALA A 14 37.88 -27.65 12.31
CA ALA A 14 36.97 -27.36 13.42
C ALA A 14 37.55 -26.28 14.36
N VAL A 15 38.85 -26.29 14.63
CA VAL A 15 39.52 -25.24 15.42
C VAL A 15 39.47 -23.90 14.67
N ALA A 16 39.82 -23.89 13.39
CA ALA A 16 39.77 -22.68 12.56
C ALA A 16 38.34 -22.12 12.46
N ALA A 17 37.33 -22.98 12.33
CA ALA A 17 35.91 -22.59 12.36
C ALA A 17 35.49 -21.96 13.70
N ARG A 18 35.90 -22.55 14.84
CA ARG A 18 35.64 -21.95 16.15
C ARG A 18 36.30 -20.59 16.29
N ASN A 19 37.57 -20.47 15.88
CA ASN A 19 38.28 -19.19 15.95
C ASN A 19 37.62 -18.14 15.06
N GLY A 20 37.27 -18.50 13.83
CA GLY A 20 36.66 -17.59 12.85
C GLY A 20 35.31 -17.04 13.30
N TRP A 21 34.35 -17.91 13.65
CA TRP A 21 32.95 -17.48 13.84
C TRP A 21 32.48 -17.47 15.29
N ILE A 22 33.07 -18.27 16.20
CA ILE A 22 32.71 -18.24 17.63
C ILE A 22 33.57 -17.22 18.38
N ALA A 23 34.88 -17.20 18.12
CA ALA A 23 35.81 -16.25 18.74
C ALA A 23 35.98 -14.95 17.95
N ASP A 24 35.25 -14.79 16.84
CA ASP A 24 35.22 -13.58 16.00
C ASP A 24 36.63 -13.15 15.50
N SER A 25 37.39 -14.13 14.99
CA SER A 25 38.74 -13.95 14.41
C SER A 25 38.71 -14.09 12.88
N GLU A 26 39.85 -13.89 12.20
CA GLU A 26 39.91 -14.09 10.75
C GLU A 26 39.66 -15.55 10.34
N ALA A 27 38.74 -15.76 9.38
CA ALA A 27 38.40 -17.08 8.84
C ALA A 27 39.32 -17.55 7.68
N SER A 28 40.41 -16.84 7.40
CA SER A 28 41.31 -17.09 6.26
C SER A 28 41.94 -18.49 6.30
N GLU A 29 42.28 -18.97 7.49
CA GLU A 29 42.78 -20.33 7.73
C GLU A 29 41.73 -21.38 7.35
N PHE A 30 40.47 -21.19 7.75
CA PHE A 30 39.39 -22.12 7.42
C PHE A 30 39.15 -22.22 5.91
N TYR A 31 39.12 -21.08 5.21
CA TYR A 31 38.98 -21.08 3.75
C TYR A 31 40.14 -21.76 3.04
N SER A 32 41.35 -21.64 3.59
CA SER A 32 42.53 -22.30 3.05
C SER A 32 42.40 -23.81 3.22
N LEU A 33 42.04 -24.28 4.41
CA LEU A 33 41.82 -25.72 4.68
C LEU A 33 40.70 -26.32 3.84
N LEU A 34 39.60 -25.58 3.64
CA LEU A 34 38.42 -26.09 2.95
C LEU A 34 38.58 -26.14 1.43
N PHE A 35 39.33 -25.20 0.85
CA PHE A 35 39.38 -24.99 -0.60
C PHE A 35 40.79 -25.15 -1.21
N ASP A 36 41.74 -25.78 -0.52
CA ASP A 36 43.08 -26.00 -1.08
C ASP A 36 43.07 -26.98 -2.29
N ARG A 37 43.99 -26.73 -3.22
CA ARG A 37 43.87 -26.79 -4.69
C ARG A 37 43.83 -28.16 -5.38
N SER A 38 43.59 -29.28 -4.70
CA SER A 38 43.59 -30.60 -5.38
C SER A 38 42.27 -31.35 -5.38
N ASP A 39 41.39 -31.09 -4.40
CA ASP A 39 40.10 -31.78 -4.33
C ASP A 39 39.03 -30.87 -3.73
N THR A 40 38.49 -29.98 -4.56
CA THR A 40 37.35 -29.13 -4.20
C THR A 40 36.02 -29.87 -4.38
N SER A 41 36.00 -31.16 -4.72
CA SER A 41 34.75 -31.88 -5.01
C SER A 41 33.94 -32.20 -3.74
N HIS A 42 34.60 -32.25 -2.59
CA HIS A 42 34.01 -32.62 -1.30
C HIS A 42 33.81 -31.46 -0.31
N TRP A 43 33.94 -30.20 -0.75
CA TRP A 43 33.91 -29.03 0.16
C TRP A 43 32.62 -28.95 0.99
N LYS A 44 31.48 -29.37 0.43
CA LYS A 44 30.20 -29.32 1.15
C LYS A 44 30.14 -30.34 2.29
N ASP A 45 30.69 -31.54 2.11
CA ASP A 45 30.77 -32.57 3.15
C ASP A 45 31.74 -32.14 4.24
N ASN A 46 32.91 -31.62 3.83
CA ASN A 46 33.91 -31.08 4.74
C ASN A 46 33.35 -29.91 5.56
N LEU A 47 32.60 -28.99 4.94
CA LEU A 47 31.94 -27.88 5.64
C LEU A 47 30.93 -28.40 6.67
N ALA A 48 30.05 -29.34 6.28
CA ALA A 48 29.04 -29.88 7.18
C ALA A 48 29.68 -30.62 8.37
N ALA A 49 30.74 -31.40 8.13
CA ALA A 49 31.51 -32.09 9.16
C ALA A 49 32.22 -31.11 10.11
N SER A 50 32.88 -30.08 9.57
CA SER A 50 33.51 -29.02 10.37
C SER A 50 32.50 -28.26 11.20
N ALA A 51 31.31 -27.97 10.66
CA ALA A 51 30.24 -27.32 11.40
C ALA A 51 29.76 -28.18 12.58
N GLN A 52 29.54 -29.48 12.35
CA GLN A 52 29.22 -30.42 13.42
C GLN A 52 30.32 -30.42 14.51
N ALA A 53 31.59 -30.58 14.12
CA ALA A 53 32.71 -30.67 15.05
C ALA A 53 32.98 -29.36 15.82
N ALA A 54 32.77 -28.21 15.19
CA ALA A 54 32.99 -26.90 15.79
C ALA A 54 31.86 -26.51 16.76
N PHE A 55 30.60 -26.77 16.41
CA PHE A 55 29.43 -26.20 17.09
C PHE A 55 28.66 -27.17 17.99
N ALA A 56 28.84 -28.50 17.89
CA ALA A 56 28.03 -29.47 18.66
C ALA A 56 28.05 -29.24 20.16
N SER A 57 29.24 -29.10 20.76
CA SER A 57 29.38 -28.87 22.21
C SER A 57 28.70 -27.56 22.67
N THR A 58 28.74 -26.52 21.83
CA THR A 58 28.11 -25.23 22.15
C THR A 58 26.60 -25.29 21.97
N ALA A 59 26.11 -25.97 20.93
CA ALA A 59 24.69 -26.15 20.68
C ALA A 59 23.97 -26.92 21.80
N ASP A 60 24.68 -27.85 22.45
CA ASP A 60 24.15 -28.61 23.58
C ASP A 60 24.06 -27.79 24.89
N ARG A 61 24.77 -26.66 24.99
CA ARG A 61 25.00 -25.95 26.26
C ARG A 61 24.57 -24.48 26.26
N ALA A 62 24.39 -23.88 25.09
CA ALA A 62 24.15 -22.45 24.94
C ALA A 62 22.83 -22.15 24.22
N THR A 63 22.36 -20.92 24.35
CA THR A 63 21.19 -20.42 23.61
C THR A 63 21.49 -20.30 22.13
N GLU A 64 20.44 -20.29 21.29
CA GLU A 64 20.54 -20.22 19.85
C GLU A 64 21.36 -19.02 19.38
N MET A 65 21.25 -17.85 20.02
CA MET A 65 22.05 -16.67 19.67
C MET A 65 23.57 -16.89 19.77
N VAL A 66 24.02 -17.77 20.67
CA VAL A 66 25.46 -17.99 20.92
C VAL A 66 26.08 -18.97 19.92
N TRP A 67 25.30 -19.93 19.42
CA TRP A 67 25.82 -20.96 18.52
C TRP A 67 25.27 -20.85 17.10
N PHE A 68 23.98 -20.56 16.94
CA PHE A 68 23.29 -20.64 15.66
C PHE A 68 23.62 -19.45 14.75
N GLU A 69 23.75 -18.24 15.30
CA GLU A 69 24.15 -17.08 14.50
C GLU A 69 25.57 -17.23 13.91
N PRO A 70 26.61 -17.54 14.71
CA PRO A 70 27.92 -17.93 14.21
C PRO A 70 27.90 -19.07 13.18
N PHE A 71 27.14 -20.13 13.46
CA PHE A 71 27.00 -21.28 12.56
C PHE A 71 26.38 -20.88 11.21
N LEU A 72 25.31 -20.10 11.24
CA LEU A 72 24.64 -19.61 10.03
C LEU A 72 25.54 -18.66 9.24
N ASN A 73 26.31 -17.80 9.93
CA ASN A 73 27.33 -16.95 9.31
C ASN A 73 28.35 -17.80 8.57
N MET A 74 28.92 -18.81 9.24
CA MET A 74 29.90 -19.71 8.63
C MET A 74 29.36 -20.37 7.36
N VAL A 75 28.18 -21.01 7.44
CA VAL A 75 27.59 -21.69 6.27
C VAL A 75 27.34 -20.69 5.14
N THR A 76 26.80 -19.51 5.44
CA THR A 76 26.50 -18.47 4.45
C THR A 76 27.75 -17.96 3.76
N ASP A 77 28.78 -17.60 4.53
CA ASP A 77 29.99 -16.95 4.02
C ASP A 77 30.83 -17.96 3.20
N VAL A 78 30.91 -19.22 3.65
CA VAL A 78 31.58 -20.28 2.90
C VAL A 78 30.85 -20.60 1.60
N CYS A 79 29.51 -20.67 1.61
CA CYS A 79 28.73 -20.87 0.38
C CYS A 79 28.94 -19.71 -0.61
N TRP A 80 29.04 -18.48 -0.12
CA TRP A 80 29.38 -17.32 -0.96
C TRP A 80 30.77 -17.46 -1.57
N GLN A 81 31.79 -17.81 -0.78
CA GLN A 81 33.15 -18.05 -1.27
C GLN A 81 33.21 -19.20 -2.28
N ALA A 82 32.46 -20.28 -2.06
CA ALA A 82 32.36 -21.38 -3.02
C ALA A 82 31.75 -20.91 -4.35
N ARG A 83 30.69 -20.09 -4.28
CA ARG A 83 30.06 -19.49 -5.47
C ARG A 83 31.02 -18.58 -6.24
N GLU A 84 31.77 -17.71 -5.56
CA GLU A 84 32.78 -16.84 -6.20
C GLU A 84 33.88 -17.66 -6.91
N ARG A 85 34.15 -18.87 -6.45
CA ARG A 85 35.11 -19.81 -7.05
C ARG A 85 34.50 -20.75 -8.10
N GLY A 86 33.20 -20.64 -8.39
CA GLY A 86 32.50 -21.50 -9.35
C GLY A 86 32.21 -22.92 -8.85
N LEU A 87 32.25 -23.16 -7.53
CA LEU A 87 32.06 -24.46 -6.89
C LEU A 87 30.61 -24.71 -6.41
N GLY A 88 29.66 -23.86 -6.83
CA GLY A 88 28.29 -23.80 -6.32
C GLY A 88 27.27 -24.76 -6.93
N ALA A 89 27.71 -25.88 -7.55
CA ALA A 89 26.79 -26.84 -8.17
C ALA A 89 25.74 -27.33 -7.16
N HIS A 90 24.47 -27.39 -7.56
CA HIS A 90 23.38 -27.79 -6.66
C HIS A 90 23.21 -29.30 -6.58
N GLU A 91 22.99 -29.82 -5.38
CA GLU A 91 22.83 -31.26 -5.14
C GLU A 91 21.72 -31.51 -4.10
N PRO A 92 20.45 -31.20 -4.43
CA PRO A 92 19.34 -31.27 -3.47
C PRO A 92 19.13 -32.68 -2.91
N GLN A 93 19.59 -33.72 -3.63
CA GLN A 93 19.55 -35.11 -3.18
C GLN A 93 20.43 -35.41 -1.96
N ARG A 94 21.40 -34.54 -1.63
CA ARG A 94 22.22 -34.63 -0.40
C ARG A 94 21.37 -34.40 0.85
N VAL A 95 20.29 -33.62 0.72
CA VAL A 95 19.28 -33.46 1.78
C VAL A 95 18.39 -34.71 1.78
N ARG A 96 18.75 -35.68 2.61
CA ARG A 96 18.01 -36.93 2.80
C ARG A 96 16.98 -36.79 3.91
N ARG A 97 15.87 -37.52 3.80
CA ARG A 97 14.89 -37.68 4.88
C ARG A 97 15.61 -38.22 6.13
N HIS A 98 15.51 -37.52 7.25
CA HIS A 98 16.12 -37.92 8.54
C HIS A 98 15.59 -39.27 9.08
N ARG A 99 14.57 -39.86 8.43
CA ARG A 99 13.99 -41.16 8.80
C ARG A 99 14.96 -42.36 8.72
N SER A 100 16.14 -42.22 8.10
CA SER A 100 17.24 -43.19 8.28
C SER A 100 18.11 -42.77 9.47
N VAL A 101 17.81 -43.37 10.61
CA VAL A 101 18.54 -43.34 11.88
C VAL A 101 20.06 -43.30 11.64
N GLU A 102 20.75 -42.21 12.05
CA GLU A 102 22.17 -42.13 12.50
C GLU A 102 22.85 -40.76 12.30
N GLN A 103 22.32 -39.83 11.50
CA GLN A 103 22.99 -38.53 11.30
C GLN A 103 22.76 -37.54 12.46
N PRO A 104 23.81 -36.88 13.00
CA PRO A 104 23.66 -35.80 13.97
C PRO A 104 22.82 -34.64 13.41
N ARG A 105 21.93 -34.07 14.25
CA ARG A 105 20.99 -32.99 13.86
C ARG A 105 21.69 -31.78 13.21
N LEU A 106 22.85 -31.39 13.72
CA LEU A 106 23.62 -30.26 13.21
C LEU A 106 24.24 -30.54 11.83
N LEU A 107 24.70 -31.77 11.58
CA LEU A 107 25.17 -32.19 10.26
C LEU A 107 24.06 -32.12 9.21
N TYR A 108 22.86 -32.60 9.56
CA TYR A 108 21.67 -32.48 8.70
C TYR A 108 21.31 -31.02 8.45
N LEU A 109 21.27 -30.20 9.50
CA LEU A 109 20.98 -28.77 9.40
C LEU A 109 21.99 -28.04 8.51
N ALA A 110 23.28 -28.33 8.65
CA ALA A 110 24.34 -27.75 7.83
C ALA A 110 24.15 -28.12 6.36
N THR A 111 23.88 -29.39 6.07
CA THR A 111 23.66 -29.89 4.71
C THR A 111 22.47 -29.19 4.04
N ALA A 112 21.34 -29.06 4.75
CA ALA A 112 20.17 -28.36 4.24
C ALA A 112 20.45 -26.88 4.00
N LEU A 113 21.11 -26.19 4.95
CA LEU A 113 21.43 -24.78 4.82
C LEU A 113 22.43 -24.48 3.70
N ILE A 114 23.39 -25.38 3.44
CA ILE A 114 24.32 -25.23 2.31
C ILE A 114 23.52 -25.16 1.00
N GLU A 115 22.66 -26.14 0.74
CA GLU A 115 21.87 -26.18 -0.50
C GLU A 115 20.89 -24.99 -0.57
N LEU A 116 20.23 -24.63 0.53
CA LEU A 116 19.35 -23.47 0.60
C LEU A 116 20.07 -22.15 0.30
N GLN A 117 21.29 -21.95 0.81
CA GLN A 117 22.08 -20.74 0.55
C GLN A 117 22.57 -20.69 -0.90
N LEU A 118 23.03 -21.81 -1.45
CA LEU A 118 23.45 -21.89 -2.86
C LEU A 118 22.28 -21.54 -3.79
N TYR A 119 21.12 -22.16 -3.61
CA TYR A 119 19.93 -21.83 -4.40
C TYR A 119 19.46 -20.39 -4.21
N ARG A 120 19.54 -19.85 -2.99
CA ARG A 120 19.23 -18.45 -2.70
C ARG A 120 20.14 -17.50 -3.47
N PHE A 121 21.45 -17.75 -3.51
CA PHE A 121 22.40 -16.87 -4.19
C PHE A 121 22.23 -16.87 -5.71
N ASP A 122 21.72 -17.97 -6.27
CA ASP A 122 21.43 -18.11 -7.69
C ASP A 122 19.96 -17.78 -8.02
N PHE A 123 19.19 -17.29 -7.04
CA PHE A 123 17.77 -16.94 -7.17
C PHE A 123 16.90 -18.07 -7.74
N ASN A 124 17.28 -19.32 -7.46
CA ASN A 124 16.57 -20.51 -7.93
C ASN A 124 15.55 -20.97 -6.87
N TYR A 125 14.33 -20.47 -6.99
CA TYR A 125 13.26 -20.71 -6.02
C TYR A 125 12.73 -22.15 -6.08
N ASP A 126 12.68 -22.77 -7.26
CA ASP A 126 12.26 -24.16 -7.43
C ASP A 126 13.21 -25.11 -6.68
N GLY A 127 14.51 -24.83 -6.70
CA GLY A 127 15.50 -25.54 -5.90
C GLY A 127 15.30 -25.41 -4.40
N ILE A 128 14.91 -24.22 -3.91
CA ILE A 128 14.53 -24.02 -2.50
C ILE A 128 13.33 -24.90 -2.16
N PHE A 129 12.27 -24.91 -2.98
CA PHE A 129 11.12 -25.79 -2.77
C PHE A 129 11.50 -27.27 -2.77
N GLU A 130 12.40 -27.69 -3.67
CA GLU A 130 12.88 -29.08 -3.70
C GLU A 130 13.58 -29.46 -2.39
N VAL A 131 14.49 -28.62 -1.89
CA VAL A 131 15.19 -28.86 -0.62
C VAL A 131 14.21 -28.93 0.54
N LEU A 132 13.26 -27.98 0.64
CA LEU A 132 12.26 -27.96 1.71
C LEU A 132 11.35 -29.19 1.66
N SER A 133 10.90 -29.63 0.49
CA SER A 133 10.07 -30.83 0.34
C SER A 133 10.77 -32.13 0.80
N ARG A 134 12.10 -32.15 0.74
CA ARG A 134 12.92 -33.26 1.24
C ARG A 134 13.12 -33.17 2.76
N ALA A 135 12.99 -31.97 3.33
CA ALA A 135 13.06 -31.69 4.76
C ALA A 135 11.72 -31.84 5.50
N ASP A 136 10.59 -32.00 4.82
CA ASP A 136 9.24 -32.08 5.43
C ASP A 136 9.10 -33.13 6.54
N ASP A 137 9.87 -34.22 6.50
CA ASP A 137 9.87 -35.27 7.53
C ASP A 137 10.67 -34.92 8.80
N ALA A 138 11.50 -33.87 8.75
CA ALA A 138 12.30 -33.35 9.85
C ALA A 138 12.44 -31.83 9.68
N PRO A 139 11.46 -31.06 10.18
CA PRO A 139 11.41 -29.61 10.00
C PRO A 139 12.72 -28.96 10.42
N LEU A 140 13.20 -28.00 9.62
CA LEU A 140 14.40 -27.22 9.93
C LEU A 140 14.07 -26.19 11.01
N GLN A 141 13.86 -26.67 12.23
CA GLN A 141 13.57 -25.86 13.40
C GLN A 141 14.84 -25.65 14.22
N VAL A 142 15.12 -24.40 14.62
CA VAL A 142 16.20 -24.06 15.56
C VAL A 142 15.62 -23.17 16.65
N GLY A 143 15.43 -23.73 17.85
CA GLY A 143 14.73 -23.04 18.94
C GLY A 143 13.38 -22.50 18.47
N PRO A 144 13.14 -21.17 18.52
CA PRO A 144 11.90 -20.55 18.06
C PRO A 144 11.86 -20.26 16.55
N TYR A 145 12.95 -20.49 15.81
CA TYR A 145 13.05 -20.14 14.39
C TYR A 145 12.63 -21.31 13.48
N ASP A 146 11.58 -21.09 12.70
CA ASP A 146 11.13 -21.98 11.63
C ASP A 146 11.85 -21.64 10.32
N LEU A 147 12.97 -22.31 10.06
CA LEU A 147 13.75 -22.06 8.84
C LEU A 147 12.99 -22.51 7.59
N ASN A 148 12.10 -23.50 7.68
CA ASN A 148 11.27 -23.88 6.55
C ASN A 148 10.37 -22.71 6.15
N GLY A 149 9.65 -22.14 7.13
CA GLY A 149 8.80 -20.97 6.94
C GLY A 149 9.56 -19.75 6.42
N ILE A 150 10.76 -19.48 6.94
CA ILE A 150 11.60 -18.36 6.50
C ILE A 150 12.03 -18.50 5.03
N TYR A 151 12.58 -19.66 4.64
CA TYR A 151 13.03 -19.87 3.25
C TYR A 151 11.86 -19.99 2.28
N LEU A 152 10.74 -20.57 2.71
CA LEU A 152 9.50 -20.61 1.93
C LEU A 152 8.99 -19.19 1.68
N THR A 153 8.95 -18.35 2.72
CA THR A 153 8.57 -16.94 2.64
C THR A 153 9.47 -16.18 1.67
N PHE A 154 10.79 -16.37 1.78
CA PHE A 154 11.76 -15.77 0.86
C PHE A 154 11.49 -16.19 -0.59
N ALA A 155 11.30 -17.48 -0.87
CA ALA A 155 11.04 -17.99 -2.21
C ALA A 155 9.71 -17.48 -2.78
N GLN A 156 8.66 -17.45 -1.97
CA GLN A 156 7.34 -16.93 -2.37
C GLN A 156 7.39 -15.45 -2.72
N LEU A 157 7.96 -14.61 -1.84
CA LEU A 157 8.12 -13.17 -2.07
C LEU A 157 8.93 -12.89 -3.33
N SER A 158 10.04 -13.61 -3.51
CA SER A 158 10.92 -13.42 -4.66
C SER A 158 10.27 -13.87 -5.97
N ALA A 159 9.37 -14.86 -5.91
CA ALA A 159 8.52 -15.26 -7.04
C ALA A 159 7.30 -14.34 -7.25
N GLY A 160 7.19 -13.23 -6.51
CA GLY A 160 6.08 -12.28 -6.61
C GLY A 160 4.76 -12.75 -5.99
N LYS A 161 4.78 -13.82 -5.18
CA LYS A 161 3.60 -14.27 -4.44
C LYS A 161 3.44 -13.43 -3.17
N ARG A 162 2.20 -12.98 -2.93
CA ARG A 162 1.86 -12.26 -1.69
C ARG A 162 1.87 -13.25 -0.51
N ILE A 163 2.39 -12.79 0.62
CA ILE A 163 2.31 -13.45 1.91
C ILE A 163 1.57 -12.58 2.92
N VAL A 164 1.13 -13.19 4.02
CA VAL A 164 0.59 -12.46 5.17
C VAL A 164 1.75 -11.97 6.04
N PRO A 165 1.85 -10.68 6.40
CA PRO A 165 2.93 -10.16 7.23
C PRO A 165 3.13 -10.89 8.57
N SER A 166 2.04 -11.32 9.22
CA SER A 166 2.12 -12.13 10.45
C SER A 166 2.90 -13.43 10.25
N GLU A 167 2.78 -14.12 9.12
CA GLU A 167 3.52 -15.37 8.83
C GLU A 167 5.03 -15.12 8.81
N LEU A 168 5.47 -13.96 8.30
CA LEU A 168 6.88 -13.57 8.28
C LEU A 168 7.44 -13.45 9.70
N PHE A 169 6.75 -12.74 10.60
CA PHE A 169 7.23 -12.56 11.97
C PHE A 169 7.07 -13.83 12.84
N SER A 170 6.02 -14.61 12.59
CA SER A 170 5.81 -15.91 13.23
C SER A 170 6.97 -16.87 12.94
N SER A 171 7.48 -16.87 11.71
CA SER A 171 8.58 -17.77 11.30
C SER A 171 9.90 -17.51 12.04
N ILE A 172 10.10 -16.30 12.58
CA ILE A 172 11.25 -15.94 13.43
C ILE A 172 10.90 -15.96 14.93
N GLY A 173 9.80 -16.61 15.29
CA GLY A 173 9.40 -16.83 16.69
C GLY A 173 8.79 -15.60 17.36
N LEU A 174 8.29 -14.64 16.58
CA LEU A 174 7.62 -13.44 17.10
C LEU A 174 6.11 -13.58 16.96
N ASP A 175 5.41 -13.43 18.07
CA ASP A 175 3.95 -13.42 18.08
C ASP A 175 3.41 -12.07 17.56
N PRO A 176 2.73 -12.05 16.40
CA PRO A 176 2.16 -10.83 15.85
C PRO A 176 1.01 -10.26 16.70
N GLU A 177 0.38 -11.06 17.56
CA GLU A 177 -0.73 -10.62 18.42
C GLU A 177 -0.29 -9.93 19.72
N SER A 178 1.02 -9.87 19.99
CA SER A 178 1.60 -9.13 21.12
C SER A 178 2.22 -7.81 20.64
N PRO A 179 1.45 -6.71 20.52
CA PRO A 179 1.93 -5.41 20.01
C PRO A 179 2.99 -4.73 20.88
N THR A 180 3.31 -5.27 22.05
CA THR A 180 4.36 -4.74 22.92
C THR A 180 5.77 -5.08 22.40
N ASN A 181 6.32 -4.12 21.64
CA ASN A 181 7.72 -3.99 21.22
C ASN A 181 8.29 -5.10 20.30
N LEU A 182 7.70 -5.29 19.12
CA LEU A 182 8.30 -6.07 18.02
C LEU A 182 9.78 -5.71 17.79
N SER A 183 10.12 -4.41 17.81
CA SER A 183 11.49 -3.90 17.69
C SER A 183 12.47 -4.45 18.75
N ARG A 184 12.05 -4.57 20.02
CA ARG A 184 12.94 -5.13 21.07
C ARG A 184 13.14 -6.63 20.93
N HIS A 185 12.16 -7.34 20.38
CA HIS A 185 12.26 -8.77 20.19
C HIS A 185 13.08 -9.11 18.94
N LEU A 186 13.06 -8.26 17.91
CA LEU A 186 13.91 -8.40 16.72
C LEU A 186 15.40 -8.33 17.03
N ASP A 187 15.81 -7.59 18.07
CA ASP A 187 17.21 -7.55 18.53
C ASP A 187 17.72 -8.94 19.01
N ARG A 188 16.80 -9.88 19.29
CA ARG A 188 17.11 -11.28 19.69
C ARG A 188 16.99 -12.26 18.53
N VAL A 189 16.80 -11.78 17.31
CA VAL A 189 16.75 -12.61 16.11
C VAL A 189 18.11 -12.50 15.41
N PRO A 190 18.74 -13.63 15.00
CA PRO A 190 20.00 -13.62 14.28
C PRO A 190 20.00 -12.65 13.10
N VAL A 191 21.07 -11.88 12.94
CA VAL A 191 21.21 -10.81 11.93
C VAL A 191 20.97 -11.36 10.52
N LYS A 192 21.53 -12.53 10.18
CA LYS A 192 21.34 -13.13 8.85
C LYS A 192 19.89 -13.53 8.56
N LEU A 193 19.10 -13.92 9.56
CA LEU A 193 17.67 -14.22 9.36
C LEU A 193 16.88 -12.95 9.07
N ARG A 194 17.13 -11.87 9.82
CA ARG A 194 16.53 -10.55 9.55
C ARG A 194 16.90 -10.05 8.14
N HIS A 195 18.16 -10.21 7.72
CA HIS A 195 18.58 -9.90 6.35
C HIS A 195 17.92 -10.76 5.28
N LEU A 196 17.71 -12.05 5.54
CA LEU A 196 17.07 -12.98 4.60
C LEU A 196 15.61 -12.57 4.34
N LEU A 197 14.86 -12.30 5.40
CA LEU A 197 13.48 -11.82 5.30
C LEU A 197 13.41 -10.45 4.60
N LEU A 198 14.26 -9.50 5.00
CA LEU A 198 14.35 -8.19 4.36
C LEU A 198 14.73 -8.31 2.87
N HIS A 199 15.56 -9.30 2.51
CA HIS A 199 15.93 -9.56 1.11
C HIS A 199 14.72 -10.04 0.31
N GLY A 200 13.93 -10.97 0.84
CA GLY A 200 12.70 -11.44 0.20
C GLY A 200 11.72 -10.29 -0.05
N LEU A 201 11.47 -9.45 0.96
CA LEU A 201 10.56 -8.32 0.82
C LEU A 201 11.03 -7.30 -0.22
N TRP A 202 12.33 -7.06 -0.30
CA TRP A 202 12.93 -6.19 -1.30
C TRP A 202 12.77 -6.75 -2.73
N LEU A 203 12.91 -8.06 -2.93
CA LEU A 203 12.73 -8.71 -4.24
C LEU A 203 11.28 -8.74 -4.71
N PHE A 204 10.32 -8.57 -3.80
CA PHE A 204 8.91 -8.50 -4.18
C PHE A 204 8.67 -7.32 -5.15
N PRO A 205 8.07 -7.57 -6.34
CA PRO A 205 8.09 -6.61 -7.45
C PRO A 205 7.08 -5.45 -7.30
N PHE A 206 6.19 -5.50 -6.32
CA PHE A 206 5.15 -4.50 -6.11
C PHE A 206 5.42 -3.63 -4.88
N ARG A 207 4.65 -2.56 -4.72
CA ARG A 207 4.83 -1.52 -3.68
C ARG A 207 4.41 -1.94 -2.27
N PHE A 208 4.11 -3.22 -2.05
CA PHE A 208 3.73 -3.74 -0.74
C PHE A 208 4.95 -3.85 0.18
N TYR A 209 4.63 -4.09 1.46
CA TYR A 209 5.57 -4.44 2.52
C TYR A 209 6.56 -3.36 2.96
N GLY A 210 6.33 -2.09 2.57
CA GLY A 210 7.23 -0.99 2.93
C GLY A 210 7.38 -0.82 4.45
N VAL A 211 6.34 -1.09 5.23
CA VAL A 211 6.38 -0.97 6.70
C VAL A 211 7.22 -2.10 7.31
N GLU A 212 7.00 -3.34 6.88
CA GLU A 212 7.72 -4.52 7.35
C GLU A 212 9.20 -4.44 6.98
N MET A 213 9.51 -3.95 5.78
CA MET A 213 10.88 -3.65 5.36
C MET A 213 11.53 -2.62 6.27
N LEU A 214 10.81 -1.55 6.63
CA LEU A 214 11.33 -0.50 7.52
C LEU A 214 11.66 -1.05 8.90
N ILE A 215 10.75 -1.84 9.50
CA ILE A 215 10.96 -2.48 10.80
C ILE A 215 12.25 -3.33 10.82
N LEU A 216 12.42 -4.19 9.82
CA LEU A 216 13.59 -5.08 9.72
C LEU A 216 14.87 -4.28 9.47
N ALA A 217 14.82 -3.30 8.57
CA ALA A 217 15.99 -2.49 8.24
C ALA A 217 16.45 -1.61 9.42
N GLU A 218 15.53 -1.01 10.17
CA GLU A 218 15.86 -0.23 11.37
C GLU A 218 16.49 -1.12 12.45
N SER A 219 15.98 -2.34 12.64
CA SER A 219 16.56 -3.31 13.56
C SER A 219 17.99 -3.71 13.17
N LEU A 220 18.25 -3.88 11.86
CA LEU A 220 19.58 -4.20 11.35
C LEU A 220 20.55 -3.03 11.52
N VAL A 221 20.16 -1.82 11.13
CA VAL A 221 20.97 -0.59 11.32
C VAL A 221 21.28 -0.32 12.79
N LYS A 222 20.36 -0.64 13.69
CA LYS A 222 20.60 -0.55 15.14
C LYS A 222 21.66 -1.54 15.60
N SER A 223 21.71 -2.73 14.99
CA SER A 223 22.68 -3.78 15.31
C SER A 223 24.05 -3.47 14.71
N ASP A 224 24.09 -3.00 13.46
CA ASP A 224 25.29 -2.55 12.77
C ASP A 224 25.03 -1.21 12.02
N PRO A 225 25.46 -0.08 12.60
CA PRO A 225 25.34 1.23 11.94
C PRO A 225 26.16 1.40 10.65
N LYS A 226 26.98 0.42 10.27
CA LYS A 226 27.73 0.42 9.00
C LYS A 226 27.10 -0.46 7.92
N ASP A 227 25.93 -1.03 8.19
CA ASP A 227 25.24 -1.90 7.23
C ASP A 227 24.61 -1.10 6.06
N GLY A 228 25.39 -0.95 5.00
CA GLY A 228 24.95 -0.27 3.78
C GLY A 228 23.74 -0.93 3.10
N ASN A 229 23.62 -2.26 3.17
CA ASN A 229 22.48 -2.97 2.57
C ASN A 229 21.18 -2.68 3.32
N ALA A 230 21.21 -2.63 4.66
CA ALA A 230 20.04 -2.26 5.44
C ALA A 230 19.61 -0.82 5.16
N TYR A 231 20.55 0.15 5.11
CA TYR A 231 20.23 1.53 4.73
C TYR A 231 19.65 1.64 3.32
N TYR A 232 20.19 0.89 2.36
CA TYR A 232 19.69 0.87 0.99
C TYR A 232 18.23 0.39 0.93
N ARG A 233 17.94 -0.71 1.62
CA ARG A 233 16.59 -1.29 1.67
C ARG A 233 15.63 -0.47 2.52
N MET A 234 16.12 0.25 3.52
CA MET A 234 15.35 1.26 4.26
C MET A 234 14.94 2.41 3.34
N GLY A 235 15.82 2.85 2.45
CA GLY A 235 15.49 3.81 1.39
C GLY A 235 14.34 3.34 0.51
N GLU A 236 14.38 2.07 0.09
CA GLU A 236 13.28 1.48 -0.67
C GLU A 236 11.98 1.37 0.14
N ALA A 237 12.07 0.99 1.42
CA ALA A 237 10.94 0.91 2.32
C ALA A 237 10.17 2.25 2.39
N TYR A 238 10.88 3.35 2.64
CA TYR A 238 10.29 4.69 2.66
C TYR A 238 9.69 5.11 1.32
N ARG A 239 10.35 4.76 0.19
CA ARG A 239 9.81 5.04 -1.14
C ARG A 239 8.52 4.27 -1.42
N ARG A 240 8.46 2.98 -1.04
CA ARG A 240 7.24 2.16 -1.15
C ARG A 240 6.10 2.73 -0.33
N ILE A 241 6.37 3.16 0.91
CA ILE A 241 5.38 3.83 1.77
C ILE A 241 4.88 5.11 1.10
N ALA A 242 5.79 5.96 0.60
CA ALA A 242 5.43 7.19 -0.11
C ALA A 242 4.54 6.91 -1.33
N ALA A 243 4.87 5.88 -2.11
CA ALA A 243 4.12 5.49 -3.29
C ALA A 243 2.78 4.80 -2.98
N ALA A 244 2.68 4.04 -1.88
CA ALA A 244 1.46 3.36 -1.45
C ALA A 244 0.36 4.34 -1.01
N THR A 245 0.75 5.51 -0.49
CA THR A 245 -0.22 6.60 -0.21
C THR A 245 -0.88 7.16 -1.47
N GLN A 246 -0.49 6.73 -2.68
CA GLN A 246 -1.02 7.24 -3.94
C GLN A 246 -2.22 6.47 -4.51
N TRP A 247 -2.37 5.14 -4.35
CA TRP A 247 -3.53 4.45 -4.97
C TRP A 247 -3.91 3.03 -4.54
N ASP A 248 -3.17 2.30 -3.70
CA ASP A 248 -3.46 0.87 -3.47
C ASP A 248 -4.27 0.62 -2.18
N PHE A 249 -5.59 0.81 -2.26
CA PHE A 249 -6.53 0.00 -1.49
C PHE A 249 -7.37 -0.79 -2.48
N GLU A 250 -6.93 -2.02 -2.78
CA GLU A 250 -7.83 -3.03 -3.35
C GLU A 250 -9.02 -3.17 -2.40
N THR A 251 -10.18 -2.69 -2.81
CA THR A 251 -11.45 -2.92 -2.12
C THR A 251 -11.85 -4.37 -2.32
N GLY A 252 -11.36 -5.25 -1.44
CA GLY A 252 -11.72 -6.65 -1.33
C GLY A 252 -11.81 -7.08 0.14
N PRO A 253 -12.17 -8.35 0.43
CA PRO A 253 -12.42 -8.83 1.80
C PRO A 253 -11.16 -8.87 2.70
N THR A 254 -10.03 -8.36 2.22
CA THR A 254 -8.72 -8.17 2.88
C THR A 254 -8.66 -6.99 3.85
N ALA A 255 -9.80 -6.41 4.25
CA ALA A 255 -9.87 -5.34 5.25
C ALA A 255 -9.23 -5.71 6.62
N THR A 256 -9.00 -7.00 6.88
CA THR A 256 -8.26 -7.52 8.04
C THR A 256 -6.76 -7.19 7.99
N GLN A 257 -6.15 -7.04 6.81
CA GLN A 257 -4.73 -6.68 6.63
C GLN A 257 -4.43 -5.22 7.01
N ALA A 258 -5.45 -4.37 7.10
CA ALA A 258 -5.31 -2.98 7.53
C ALA A 258 -5.01 -2.85 9.03
N LEU A 259 -5.30 -3.87 9.84
CA LEU A 259 -5.15 -3.84 11.30
C LEU A 259 -3.68 -4.02 11.75
N GLU A 260 -2.91 -4.88 11.08
CA GLU A 260 -1.48 -5.11 11.37
C GLU A 260 -0.62 -3.92 10.92
N LEU A 261 -0.97 -3.31 9.78
CA LEU A 261 -0.40 -2.05 9.33
C LEU A 261 -0.72 -0.95 10.37
N GLU A 262 -1.99 -0.80 10.80
CA GLU A 262 -2.41 0.22 11.77
C GLU A 262 -1.67 0.15 13.12
N GLN A 263 -1.26 -1.04 13.56
CA GLN A 263 -0.53 -1.20 14.83
C GLN A 263 0.94 -0.78 14.74
N THR A 264 1.61 -1.04 13.61
CA THR A 264 2.98 -0.52 13.39
C THR A 264 2.97 0.98 13.10
N LEU A 265 1.94 1.45 12.37
CA LEU A 265 1.69 2.85 12.04
C LEU A 265 1.31 3.73 13.24
N ARG A 266 0.94 3.14 14.39
CA ARG A 266 0.71 3.89 15.64
C ARG A 266 1.98 4.48 16.25
N ALA A 267 3.17 4.07 15.79
CA ALA A 267 4.46 4.58 16.29
C ALA A 267 4.87 5.93 15.65
N ASP A 268 4.50 6.19 14.39
CA ASP A 268 4.75 7.48 13.74
C ASP A 268 3.66 7.80 12.69
N PRO A 269 2.64 8.61 13.04
CA PRO A 269 1.55 8.97 12.13
C PRO A 269 2.02 9.79 10.92
N THR A 270 3.24 10.36 10.94
CA THR A 270 3.76 11.16 9.82
C THR A 270 4.08 10.31 8.59
N LEU A 271 4.31 9.00 8.74
CA LEU A 271 4.62 8.07 7.66
C LEU A 271 3.48 7.90 6.65
N LEU A 272 2.23 8.09 7.07
CA LEU A 272 1.06 8.03 6.18
C LEU A 272 0.56 9.41 5.74
N GLU A 273 0.91 10.45 6.49
CA GLU A 273 0.34 11.78 6.31
C GLU A 273 1.19 12.67 5.41
N ASP A 274 2.51 12.46 5.37
CA ASP A 274 3.43 13.30 4.61
C ASP A 274 4.31 12.48 3.65
N GLN A 275 3.91 12.46 2.38
CA GLN A 275 4.70 11.90 1.29
C GLN A 275 6.10 12.54 1.19
N ASN A 276 6.23 13.85 1.46
CA ASN A 276 7.54 14.50 1.38
C ASN A 276 8.46 14.04 2.49
N TYR A 277 7.91 13.75 3.68
CA TYR A 277 8.67 13.16 4.76
C TYR A 277 9.24 11.81 4.32
N CYS A 278 8.41 10.92 3.79
CA CYS A 278 8.87 9.61 3.33
C CYS A 278 9.93 9.70 2.23
N TYR A 279 9.73 10.52 1.20
CA TYR A 279 10.76 10.69 0.16
C TYR A 279 12.06 11.30 0.70
N ARG A 280 11.98 12.24 1.63
CA ARG A 280 13.17 12.81 2.27
C ARG A 280 13.93 11.72 3.05
N ARG A 281 13.23 10.95 3.87
CA ARG A 281 13.81 9.83 4.64
C ARG A 281 14.38 8.75 3.73
N ALA A 282 13.75 8.49 2.58
CA ALA A 282 14.27 7.58 1.57
C ALA A 282 15.64 8.05 1.04
N VAL A 283 15.75 9.32 0.65
CA VAL A 283 17.01 9.91 0.17
C VAL A 283 18.07 9.95 1.27
N GLU A 284 17.73 10.35 2.49
CA GLU A 284 18.66 10.35 3.63
C GLU A 284 19.21 8.94 3.92
N SER A 285 18.35 7.92 3.84
CA SER A 285 18.75 6.52 4.04
C SER A 285 19.70 6.06 2.94
N LEU A 286 19.43 6.42 1.67
CA LEU A 286 20.30 6.09 0.54
C LEU A 286 21.63 6.84 0.59
N ASP A 287 21.64 8.10 1.01
CA ASP A 287 22.86 8.86 1.24
C ASP A 287 23.71 8.23 2.35
N MET A 288 23.07 7.66 3.39
CA MET A 288 23.78 6.90 4.42
C MET A 288 24.32 5.58 3.88
N ALA A 289 23.53 4.84 3.09
CA ALA A 289 23.96 3.60 2.44
C ALA A 289 25.23 3.81 1.61
N ILE A 290 25.30 4.91 0.85
CA ILE A 290 26.47 5.29 0.05
C ILE A 290 27.65 5.69 0.95
N ARG A 291 27.39 6.36 2.08
CA ARG A 291 28.44 6.87 2.99
C ARG A 291 29.14 5.77 3.77
N VAL A 292 28.42 4.73 4.18
CA VAL A 292 28.98 3.67 5.06
C VAL A 292 29.74 2.60 4.28
N LEU A 293 29.50 2.47 2.98
CA LEU A 293 30.22 1.53 2.11
C LEU A 293 31.66 1.99 1.87
N ASP A 294 32.58 1.01 1.84
CA ASP A 294 33.97 1.28 1.44
C ASP A 294 34.02 1.79 -0.02
N PRO A 295 34.91 2.75 -0.37
CA PRO A 295 35.01 3.27 -1.73
C PRO A 295 35.22 2.20 -2.81
N GLN A 296 35.92 1.11 -2.53
CA GLN A 296 36.11 0.00 -3.47
C GLN A 296 34.83 -0.81 -3.65
N GLN A 297 34.03 -0.98 -2.59
CA GLN A 297 32.72 -1.62 -2.67
C GLN A 297 31.73 -0.72 -3.42
N LEU A 298 31.69 0.57 -3.11
CA LEU A 298 30.83 1.53 -3.79
C LEU A 298 31.11 1.62 -5.30
N ALA A 299 32.38 1.51 -5.72
CA ALA A 299 32.74 1.46 -7.14
C ALA A 299 32.20 0.20 -7.85
N ARG A 300 32.01 -0.91 -7.13
CA ARG A 300 31.38 -2.13 -7.65
C ARG A 300 29.85 -2.06 -7.61
N HIS A 301 29.29 -1.23 -6.74
CA HIS A 301 27.85 -1.09 -6.50
C HIS A 301 27.32 0.30 -6.92
N GLU A 302 27.60 0.71 -8.16
CA GLU A 302 27.04 1.94 -8.76
C GLU A 302 25.50 2.00 -8.74
N GLU A 303 24.84 0.84 -8.60
CA GLU A 303 23.40 0.72 -8.39
C GLU A 303 22.89 1.58 -7.21
N TYR A 304 23.69 1.79 -6.15
CA TYR A 304 23.31 2.61 -5.00
C TYR A 304 23.12 4.07 -5.39
N LYS A 305 24.04 4.62 -6.18
CA LYS A 305 23.99 6.01 -6.66
C LYS A 305 22.88 6.19 -7.67
N ASN A 306 22.74 5.24 -8.60
CA ASN A 306 21.67 5.25 -9.60
C ASN A 306 20.30 5.19 -8.94
N TYR A 307 20.15 4.36 -7.91
CA TYR A 307 18.90 4.24 -7.19
C TYR A 307 18.56 5.51 -6.41
N ARG A 308 19.54 6.10 -5.73
CA ARG A 308 19.40 7.40 -5.06
C ARG A 308 18.94 8.49 -6.02
N LEU A 309 19.49 8.52 -7.24
CA LEU A 309 19.05 9.44 -8.28
C LEU A 309 17.59 9.18 -8.69
N LEU A 310 17.21 7.92 -8.94
CA LEU A 310 15.85 7.53 -9.29
C LEU A 310 14.84 7.99 -8.24
N VAL A 311 15.08 7.73 -6.95
CA VAL A 311 14.18 8.15 -5.86
C VAL A 311 14.08 9.67 -5.77
N SER A 312 15.18 10.38 -5.99
CA SER A 312 15.20 11.85 -5.99
C SER A 312 14.39 12.42 -7.15
N THR A 313 14.51 11.85 -8.35
CA THR A 313 13.73 12.24 -9.52
C THR A 313 12.25 11.92 -9.31
N GLU A 314 11.92 10.75 -8.76
CA GLU A 314 10.54 10.39 -8.41
C GLU A 314 9.95 11.43 -7.45
N TRP A 315 10.67 11.80 -6.39
CA TRP A 315 10.21 12.84 -5.44
C TRP A 315 9.98 14.21 -6.10
N GLN A 316 10.89 14.65 -6.97
CA GLN A 316 10.76 15.92 -7.69
C GLN A 316 9.53 15.93 -8.61
N VAL A 317 9.34 14.86 -9.40
CA VAL A 317 8.19 14.71 -10.31
C VAL A 317 6.89 14.72 -9.51
N GLN A 318 6.81 13.95 -8.42
CA GLN A 318 5.62 13.88 -7.57
C GLN A 318 5.28 15.23 -6.93
N THR A 319 6.30 15.96 -6.47
CA THR A 319 6.12 17.31 -5.92
C THR A 319 5.63 18.28 -6.99
N ALA A 320 6.18 18.21 -8.21
CA ALA A 320 5.76 19.04 -9.33
C ALA A 320 4.31 18.76 -9.74
N ILE A 321 3.92 17.48 -9.88
CA ILE A 321 2.55 17.06 -10.18
C ILE A 321 1.58 17.59 -9.12
N ARG A 322 1.87 17.36 -7.83
CA ARG A 322 1.03 17.85 -6.74
C ARG A 322 0.86 19.37 -6.80
N SER A 323 1.95 20.11 -6.99
CA SER A 323 1.89 21.58 -7.09
C SER A 323 1.07 22.06 -8.29
N ALA A 324 1.09 21.32 -9.40
CA ALA A 324 0.32 21.63 -10.60
C ALA A 324 -1.17 21.37 -10.38
N VAL A 325 -1.51 20.24 -9.74
CA VAL A 325 -2.88 19.89 -9.34
C VAL A 325 -3.43 20.93 -8.37
N GLU A 326 -2.68 21.30 -7.33
CA GLU A 326 -3.11 22.32 -6.35
C GLU A 326 -3.40 23.68 -7.02
N ARG A 327 -2.53 24.11 -7.95
CA ARG A 327 -2.75 25.33 -8.74
C ARG A 327 -4.00 25.23 -9.62
N GLN A 328 -4.23 24.08 -10.24
CA GLN A 328 -5.41 23.87 -11.08
C GLN A 328 -6.69 23.85 -10.25
N VAL A 329 -6.68 23.20 -9.08
CA VAL A 329 -7.82 23.20 -8.14
C VAL A 329 -8.13 24.61 -7.65
N ALA A 330 -7.11 25.40 -7.28
CA ALA A 330 -7.29 26.79 -6.87
C ALA A 330 -7.90 27.65 -8.00
N SER A 331 -7.44 27.47 -9.25
CA SER A 331 -7.99 28.17 -10.40
C SER A 331 -9.44 27.78 -10.70
N VAL A 332 -9.81 26.51 -10.55
CA VAL A 332 -11.19 26.05 -10.70
C VAL A 332 -12.07 26.63 -9.60
N ASP A 333 -11.62 26.65 -8.35
CA ASP A 333 -12.37 27.23 -7.24
C ASP A 333 -12.64 28.73 -7.47
N GLU A 334 -11.64 29.47 -7.92
CA GLU A 334 -11.79 30.89 -8.28
C GLU A 334 -12.82 31.11 -9.40
N LYS A 335 -12.80 30.27 -10.46
CA LYS A 335 -13.79 30.33 -11.55
C LYS A 335 -15.20 29.99 -11.05
N VAL A 336 -15.35 28.97 -10.20
CA VAL A 336 -16.64 28.58 -9.62
C VAL A 336 -17.20 29.73 -8.76
N GLN A 337 -16.36 30.38 -7.96
CA GLN A 337 -16.76 31.54 -7.17
C GLN A 337 -17.16 32.72 -8.06
N ALA A 338 -16.43 32.98 -9.14
CA ALA A 338 -16.77 34.05 -10.09
C ALA A 338 -18.11 33.79 -10.79
N LEU A 339 -18.35 32.58 -11.30
CA LEU A 339 -19.62 32.16 -11.91
C LEU A 339 -20.78 32.25 -10.91
N SER A 340 -20.58 31.85 -9.66
CA SER A 340 -21.57 31.98 -8.60
C SER A 340 -21.97 33.44 -8.35
N ARG A 341 -20.99 34.35 -8.28
CA ARG A 341 -21.25 35.80 -8.14
C ARG A 341 -21.99 36.36 -9.36
N GLN A 342 -21.64 35.92 -10.57
CA GLN A 342 -22.33 36.34 -11.78
C GLN A 342 -23.79 35.88 -11.78
N LEU A 343 -24.05 34.61 -11.48
CA LEU A 343 -25.40 34.06 -11.34
C LEU A 343 -26.24 34.81 -10.29
N GLU A 344 -25.64 35.15 -9.15
CA GLU A 344 -26.32 35.94 -8.12
C GLU A 344 -26.66 37.35 -8.62
N SER A 345 -25.75 37.99 -9.38
CA SER A 345 -26.01 39.31 -9.97
C SER A 345 -27.11 39.29 -11.03
N GLU A 346 -27.11 38.28 -11.92
CA GLU A 346 -28.12 38.12 -12.96
C GLU A 346 -29.48 37.78 -12.35
N SER A 347 -29.52 36.88 -11.35
CA SER A 347 -30.72 36.58 -10.59
C SER A 347 -31.29 37.84 -9.92
N ASN A 348 -30.44 38.64 -9.27
CA ASN A 348 -30.87 39.88 -8.64
C ASN A 348 -31.42 40.87 -9.67
N GLN A 349 -30.79 40.98 -10.84
CA GLN A 349 -31.27 41.86 -11.91
C GLN A 349 -32.63 41.40 -12.46
N LEU A 350 -32.86 40.09 -12.61
CA LEU A 350 -34.14 39.53 -13.02
C LEU A 350 -35.23 39.78 -11.98
N VAL A 351 -34.91 39.65 -10.69
CA VAL A 351 -35.84 39.99 -9.61
C VAL A 351 -36.21 41.48 -9.67
N TRP A 352 -35.24 42.38 -9.84
CA TRP A 352 -35.51 43.81 -9.97
C TRP A 352 -36.38 44.16 -11.19
N LYS A 353 -36.09 43.56 -12.36
CA LYS A 353 -36.94 43.72 -13.56
C LYS A 353 -38.36 43.21 -13.31
N SER A 354 -38.50 42.09 -12.62
CA SER A 354 -39.83 41.54 -12.28
C SER A 354 -40.60 42.48 -11.36
N VAL A 355 -39.94 43.08 -10.37
CA VAL A 355 -40.53 44.09 -9.47
C VAL A 355 -40.91 45.36 -10.23
N GLU A 356 -40.09 45.80 -11.19
CA GLU A 356 -40.36 46.97 -12.03
C GLU A 356 -41.62 46.75 -12.87
N VAL A 357 -41.73 45.63 -13.57
CA VAL A 357 -42.93 45.28 -14.37
C VAL A 357 -44.17 45.19 -13.49
N LEU A 358 -44.06 44.55 -12.31
CA LEU A 358 -45.19 44.38 -11.39
C LEU A 358 -45.65 45.74 -10.81
N SER A 359 -44.71 46.64 -10.52
CA SER A 359 -45.01 48.01 -10.07
C SER A 359 -45.67 48.85 -11.16
N LEU A 360 -45.23 48.69 -12.40
CA LEU A 360 -45.83 49.37 -13.56
C LEU A 360 -47.25 48.87 -13.82
N PHE A 361 -47.50 47.57 -13.67
CA PHE A 361 -48.83 46.98 -13.76
C PHE A 361 -49.75 47.47 -12.63
N ALA A 362 -49.25 47.55 -11.40
CA ALA A 362 -49.99 48.10 -10.26
C ALA A 362 -50.37 49.58 -10.50
N ALA A 363 -49.42 50.40 -10.97
CA ALA A 363 -49.68 51.80 -11.31
C ALA A 363 -50.75 51.94 -12.40
N LEU A 364 -50.69 51.10 -13.44
CA LEU A 364 -51.67 51.08 -14.52
C LEU A 364 -53.07 50.70 -14.02
N MET A 365 -53.18 49.67 -13.17
CA MET A 365 -54.44 49.27 -12.54
C MET A 365 -55.00 50.37 -11.64
N GLY A 366 -54.15 51.05 -10.87
CA GLY A 366 -54.53 52.22 -10.07
C GLY A 366 -55.15 53.31 -10.95
N LEU A 367 -54.48 53.66 -12.05
CA LEU A 367 -54.92 54.69 -12.98
C LEU A 367 -56.25 54.33 -13.68
N LEU A 368 -56.40 53.07 -14.10
CA LEU A 368 -57.61 52.56 -14.75
C LEU A 368 -58.83 52.63 -13.80
N ILE A 369 -58.64 52.29 -12.53
CA ILE A 369 -59.70 52.33 -11.52
C ILE A 369 -60.02 53.77 -11.09
N THR A 370 -59.03 54.66 -10.99
CA THR A 370 -59.28 56.09 -10.77
C THR A 370 -60.12 56.67 -11.91
N ASN A 371 -59.81 56.33 -13.16
CA ASN A 371 -60.59 56.76 -14.32
C ASN A 371 -62.03 56.23 -14.29
N ILE A 372 -62.26 54.96 -13.94
CA ILE A 372 -63.61 54.40 -13.76
C ILE A 372 -64.38 55.12 -12.65
N SER A 373 -63.71 55.50 -11.57
CA SER A 373 -64.31 56.21 -10.43
C SER A 373 -64.64 57.68 -10.74
N VAL A 374 -63.86 58.32 -11.63
CA VAL A 374 -64.05 59.72 -12.06
C VAL A 374 -65.05 59.84 -13.21
N LEU A 375 -65.10 58.87 -14.13
CA LEU A 375 -66.00 58.88 -15.30
C LEU A 375 -67.48 58.65 -14.99
N GLY A 376 -67.87 58.58 -13.72
CA GLY A 376 -69.27 58.72 -13.32
C GLY A 376 -70.18 57.63 -13.88
N ILE A 377 -70.01 56.40 -13.41
CA ILE A 377 -71.11 55.44 -13.48
C ILE A 377 -72.16 55.92 -12.46
N ASP A 378 -73.29 56.42 -12.96
CA ASP A 378 -74.38 57.05 -12.18
C ASP A 378 -75.08 56.10 -11.17
N SER A 379 -74.65 54.84 -11.09
CA SER A 379 -75.24 53.82 -10.20
C SER A 379 -74.43 53.53 -8.93
N ILE A 380 -73.33 54.24 -8.66
CA ILE A 380 -72.45 53.97 -7.51
C ILE A 380 -72.47 55.15 -6.54
N SER A 381 -72.91 54.90 -5.31
CA SER A 381 -73.04 55.90 -4.26
C SER A 381 -71.68 56.49 -3.85
N THR A 382 -71.67 57.74 -3.35
CA THR A 382 -70.44 58.43 -2.90
C THR A 382 -69.66 57.63 -1.85
N PHE A 383 -70.38 56.82 -1.05
CA PHE A 383 -69.79 55.98 -0.01
C PHE A 383 -69.07 54.74 -0.59
N GLU A 384 -69.64 54.11 -1.61
CA GLU A 384 -68.99 53.01 -2.34
C GLU A 384 -67.73 53.48 -3.07
N ARG A 385 -67.71 54.71 -3.59
CA ARG A 385 -66.52 55.31 -4.21
C ARG A 385 -65.39 55.52 -3.20
N ILE A 386 -65.69 56.03 -2.02
CA ILE A 386 -64.71 56.18 -0.93
C ILE A 386 -64.21 54.80 -0.47
N GLY A 387 -65.11 53.82 -0.37
CA GLY A 387 -64.76 52.42 -0.06
C GLY A 387 -63.82 51.80 -1.09
N LEU A 388 -64.07 52.02 -2.38
CA LEU A 388 -63.23 51.56 -3.48
C LEU A 388 -61.82 52.20 -3.45
N ILE A 389 -61.75 53.51 -3.22
CA ILE A 389 -60.50 54.24 -3.09
C ILE A 389 -59.70 53.76 -1.86
N GLY A 390 -60.39 53.57 -0.72
CA GLY A 390 -59.78 53.08 0.52
C GLY A 390 -59.26 51.63 0.40
N MET A 391 -60.06 50.73 -0.18
CA MET A 391 -59.66 49.35 -0.44
C MET A 391 -58.46 49.31 -1.41
N MET A 392 -58.42 50.20 -2.39
CA MET A 392 -57.32 50.27 -3.34
C MET A 392 -56.04 50.82 -2.72
N ALA A 393 -56.14 51.84 -1.87
CA ALA A 393 -55.01 52.32 -1.09
C ALA A 393 -54.46 51.20 -0.19
N PHE A 394 -55.34 50.40 0.41
CA PHE A 394 -54.94 49.25 1.22
C PHE A 394 -54.27 48.14 0.39
N ILE A 395 -54.78 47.81 -0.80
CA ILE A 395 -54.17 46.83 -1.71
C ILE A 395 -52.81 47.34 -2.21
N MET A 396 -52.71 48.61 -2.59
CA MET A 396 -51.45 49.24 -3.02
C MET A 396 -50.41 49.26 -1.90
N VAL A 397 -50.79 49.67 -0.69
CA VAL A 397 -49.91 49.66 0.47
C VAL A 397 -49.53 48.22 0.84
N GLY A 398 -50.48 47.28 0.78
CA GLY A 398 -50.25 45.86 1.01
C GLY A 398 -49.28 45.25 0.00
N PHE A 399 -49.41 45.61 -1.28
CA PHE A 399 -48.49 45.23 -2.34
C PHE A 399 -47.10 45.82 -2.12
N PHE A 400 -47.01 47.10 -1.77
CA PHE A 400 -45.74 47.77 -1.47
C PHE A 400 -45.05 47.15 -0.24
N LEU A 401 -45.82 46.77 0.78
CA LEU A 401 -45.34 46.05 1.95
C LEU A 401 -44.93 44.61 1.61
N LEU A 402 -45.64 43.93 0.72
CA LEU A 402 -45.28 42.59 0.24
C LEU A 402 -43.98 42.63 -0.54
N VAL A 403 -43.85 43.54 -1.52
CA VAL A 403 -42.60 43.81 -2.25
C VAL A 403 -41.48 44.19 -1.27
N ARG A 404 -41.75 45.05 -0.29
CA ARG A 404 -40.77 45.41 0.73
C ARG A 404 -40.35 44.19 1.55
N ASN A 405 -41.27 43.35 2.00
CA ASN A 405 -40.94 42.17 2.80
C ASN A 405 -40.30 41.05 1.99
N THR A 406 -40.72 40.76 0.77
CA THR A 406 -40.12 39.70 -0.04
C THR A 406 -38.77 40.11 -0.61
N VAL A 407 -38.56 41.39 -0.94
CA VAL A 407 -37.29 41.88 -1.51
C VAL A 407 -36.30 42.31 -0.43
N PHE A 408 -36.72 43.02 0.62
CA PHE A 408 -35.80 43.49 1.67
C PHE A 408 -35.58 42.48 2.79
N ARG A 409 -36.54 41.58 3.08
CA ARG A 409 -36.32 40.54 4.10
C ARG A 409 -35.51 39.36 3.58
N VAL A 410 -35.38 39.18 2.26
CA VAL A 410 -34.35 38.29 1.67
C VAL A 410 -32.93 38.87 1.89
N ARG A 411 -32.81 40.19 2.15
CA ARG A 411 -31.55 40.87 2.48
C ARG A 411 -31.17 40.77 3.96
N GLU A 412 -32.13 40.59 4.87
CA GLU A 412 -31.89 40.52 6.33
C GLU A 412 -32.12 39.12 6.94
N GLY A 413 -32.87 38.24 6.27
CA GLY A 413 -33.20 36.88 6.73
C GLY A 413 -32.30 35.77 6.18
N ARG A 414 -31.37 36.09 5.26
CA ARG A 414 -30.18 35.25 5.12
C ARG A 414 -29.29 35.59 6.31
N GLU A 415 -29.36 34.77 7.36
CA GLU A 415 -28.12 34.31 7.98
C GLU A 415 -27.17 34.08 6.81
N GLY A 416 -26.14 34.92 6.67
CA GLY A 416 -25.31 35.00 5.47
C GLY A 416 -25.04 33.59 4.97
N PRO A 417 -25.29 33.31 3.67
CA PRO A 417 -25.52 31.97 3.15
C PRO A 417 -24.55 31.06 3.85
N LYS A 418 -25.06 30.18 4.74
CA LYS A 418 -24.28 29.31 5.65
C LYS A 418 -22.99 29.06 4.94
N GLU A 419 -21.94 29.76 5.36
CA GLU A 419 -20.74 29.92 4.55
C GLU A 419 -20.44 28.49 4.12
N VAL A 420 -20.65 28.19 2.84
CA VAL A 420 -19.93 27.08 2.25
C VAL A 420 -18.54 27.68 2.08
N ARG A 421 -17.91 28.10 3.20
CA ARG A 421 -16.78 27.35 3.70
C ARG A 421 -17.09 25.88 3.43
N THR A 422 -16.81 25.47 2.19
CA THR A 422 -15.62 24.67 2.02
C THR A 422 -14.62 25.25 3.01
N LYS A 423 -14.68 24.78 4.28
CA LYS A 423 -13.54 24.79 5.21
C LYS A 423 -12.39 24.59 4.26
N PRO A 424 -11.36 25.46 4.20
CA PRO A 424 -10.23 25.25 3.31
C PRO A 424 -9.94 23.77 3.48
N GLN A 425 -10.35 22.99 2.49
CA GLN A 425 -10.12 21.57 2.55
C GLN A 425 -8.65 21.74 2.23
N LYS A 426 -7.85 21.71 3.29
CA LYS A 426 -6.63 20.94 3.24
C LYS A 426 -7.10 19.65 2.58
N PHE A 427 -7.07 19.64 1.26
CA PHE A 427 -6.67 18.52 0.48
C PHE A 427 -5.22 18.28 0.93
N SER A 428 -5.07 17.89 2.21
CA SER A 428 -4.14 16.85 2.48
C SER A 428 -4.62 15.74 1.57
N LEU A 429 -3.68 15.14 0.86
CA LEU A 429 -3.85 13.83 0.25
C LEU A 429 -4.10 12.76 1.35
N ARG A 430 -4.86 13.07 2.41
CA ARG A 430 -5.55 12.10 3.23
C ARG A 430 -6.66 11.54 2.37
N ARG A 431 -6.66 10.21 2.25
CA ARG A 431 -7.72 9.37 1.67
C ARG A 431 -9.08 10.08 1.72
N PRO A 432 -9.82 10.20 0.60
CA PRO A 432 -11.15 10.74 0.67
C PRO A 432 -12.06 9.71 1.36
N ARG A 433 -12.33 9.87 2.67
CA ARG A 433 -13.54 9.28 3.28
C ARG A 433 -14.80 9.69 2.49
N LYS A 434 -14.74 10.83 1.80
CA LYS A 434 -15.78 11.33 0.90
C LYS A 434 -15.96 10.51 -0.38
N THR A 435 -14.99 9.74 -0.89
CA THR A 435 -15.24 8.88 -2.07
C THR A 435 -16.03 7.64 -1.68
N ALA A 436 -15.81 7.07 -0.49
CA ALA A 436 -16.66 6.01 0.03
C ALA A 436 -18.10 6.50 0.29
N GLU A 437 -18.26 7.71 0.83
CA GLU A 437 -19.58 8.31 1.08
C GLU A 437 -20.27 8.77 -0.23
N LEU A 438 -19.52 9.26 -1.21
CA LEU A 438 -20.03 9.53 -2.57
C LEU A 438 -20.34 8.26 -3.34
N GLN A 439 -19.51 7.22 -3.26
CA GLN A 439 -19.78 5.93 -3.88
C GLN A 439 -20.95 5.24 -3.20
N GLN A 440 -21.09 5.36 -1.88
CA GLN A 440 -22.28 4.88 -1.17
C GLN A 440 -23.52 5.66 -1.62
N ARG A 441 -23.45 6.99 -1.75
CA ARG A 441 -24.55 7.80 -2.29
C ARG A 441 -24.86 7.51 -3.75
N ILE A 442 -23.86 7.24 -4.59
CA ILE A 442 -24.04 6.82 -5.98
C ILE A 442 -24.68 5.43 -6.01
N SER A 443 -24.24 4.50 -5.16
CA SER A 443 -24.83 3.16 -5.03
C SER A 443 -26.26 3.19 -4.52
N GLU A 444 -26.58 4.12 -3.61
CA GLU A 444 -27.92 4.37 -3.09
C GLU A 444 -28.80 5.03 -4.16
N LEU A 445 -28.27 6.00 -4.92
CA LEU A 445 -28.93 6.61 -6.07
C LEU A 445 -29.18 5.59 -7.20
N GLU A 446 -28.23 4.70 -7.49
CA GLU A 446 -28.38 3.62 -8.46
C GLU A 446 -29.45 2.62 -7.99
N ARG A 447 -29.44 2.24 -6.70
CA ARG A 447 -30.50 1.41 -6.11
C ARG A 447 -31.87 2.09 -6.09
N ASP A 448 -31.93 3.41 -5.95
CA ASP A 448 -33.17 4.16 -5.98
C ASP A 448 -33.67 4.40 -7.41
N ILE A 449 -32.76 4.59 -8.38
CA ILE A 449 -33.07 4.61 -9.81
C ILE A 449 -33.57 3.23 -10.26
N GLU A 450 -32.95 2.14 -9.80
CA GLU A 450 -33.36 0.78 -10.11
C GLU A 450 -34.68 0.40 -9.41
N ARG A 451 -34.90 0.87 -8.18
CA ARG A 451 -36.23 0.81 -7.55
C ARG A 451 -37.27 1.58 -8.33
N MET A 452 -37.02 2.84 -8.73
CA MET A 452 -37.94 3.64 -9.55
C MET A 452 -38.20 3.01 -10.93
N ARG A 453 -37.19 2.38 -11.54
CA ARG A 453 -37.34 1.64 -12.79
C ARG A 453 -38.24 0.42 -12.59
N ASN A 454 -38.06 -0.32 -11.49
CA ASN A 454 -38.91 -1.47 -11.16
C ASN A 454 -40.34 -1.07 -10.74
N THR A 455 -40.57 0.08 -10.11
CA THR A 455 -41.93 0.62 -9.89
C THR A 455 -42.56 1.12 -11.18
N ASN A 456 -41.80 1.70 -12.12
CA ASN A 456 -42.32 2.08 -13.43
C ASN A 456 -42.67 0.87 -14.31
N TYR A 457 -41.95 -0.25 -14.19
CA TYR A 457 -42.34 -1.51 -14.84
C TYR A 457 -43.58 -2.18 -14.21
N GLN A 458 -43.94 -1.84 -12.97
CA GLN A 458 -45.20 -2.27 -12.33
C GLN A 458 -46.39 -1.35 -12.68
N LEU A 459 -46.15 -0.12 -13.16
CA LEU A 459 -47.17 0.83 -13.62
C LEU A 459 -47.38 0.81 -15.15
N ALA A 460 -46.49 0.18 -15.91
CA ALA A 460 -46.60 0.03 -17.36
C ALA A 460 -47.77 -0.83 -17.89
N PRO A 461 -48.44 -1.75 -17.15
CA PRO A 461 -49.58 -2.48 -17.73
C PRO A 461 -50.89 -1.68 -17.82
N PHE A 462 -50.95 -0.44 -17.31
CA PHE A 462 -52.21 0.31 -17.22
C PHE A 462 -52.39 1.43 -18.27
N LEU A 463 -51.48 1.59 -19.23
CA LEU A 463 -51.58 2.64 -20.26
C LEU A 463 -51.68 2.13 -21.71
N ASP A 464 -51.75 0.82 -21.95
CA ASP A 464 -51.88 0.26 -23.30
C ASP A 464 -53.22 -0.48 -23.59
N SER A 465 -54.20 -0.43 -22.68
CA SER A 465 -55.51 -1.09 -22.87
C SER A 465 -56.64 -0.13 -23.26
N ALA A 466 -56.34 1.00 -23.88
CA ALA A 466 -57.36 1.94 -24.36
C ALA A 466 -57.04 2.51 -25.75
N SER A 467 -56.63 1.67 -26.70
CA SER A 467 -57.01 1.87 -28.12
C SER A 467 -56.62 0.66 -28.98
N GLY A 468 -57.62 0.03 -29.60
CA GLY A 468 -57.43 -0.75 -30.83
C GLY A 468 -57.46 -2.26 -30.70
N GLU A 469 -58.65 -2.84 -30.59
CA GLU A 469 -58.92 -4.14 -31.19
C GLU A 469 -58.55 -4.12 -32.68
N GLN A 470 -57.70 -5.04 -33.14
CA GLN A 470 -57.98 -5.99 -34.24
C GLN A 470 -56.73 -6.74 -34.74
N ARG A 471 -56.93 -8.04 -35.00
CA ARG A 471 -56.06 -9.03 -35.71
C ARG A 471 -54.94 -9.65 -34.85
N ARG A 472 -55.10 -10.81 -34.20
CA ARG A 472 -55.44 -12.19 -34.65
C ARG A 472 -54.48 -12.79 -35.70
N THR A 473 -54.00 -14.00 -35.36
CA THR A 473 -53.27 -15.04 -36.14
C THR A 473 -51.79 -14.74 -36.44
N GLY A 474 -50.78 -15.58 -36.17
CA GLY A 474 -50.70 -17.01 -35.85
C GLY A 474 -49.91 -17.74 -36.94
N THR A 475 -48.62 -18.06 -36.72
CA THR A 475 -47.75 -19.09 -37.39
C THR A 475 -46.27 -18.75 -37.05
N GLN A 476 -45.56 -19.52 -36.21
CA GLN A 476 -44.75 -20.74 -36.47
C GLN A 476 -43.78 -20.68 -37.66
N LEU A 477 -42.53 -21.12 -37.35
CA LEU A 477 -41.38 -21.58 -38.19
C LEU A 477 -40.17 -20.63 -38.11
N SER A 478 -38.91 -21.04 -38.07
CA SER A 478 -38.16 -22.29 -37.81
C SER A 478 -36.66 -21.92 -37.93
N ASP A 479 -35.78 -22.60 -37.21
CA ASP A 479 -34.37 -22.99 -37.52
C ASP A 479 -33.51 -22.05 -38.39
N GLY A 480 -32.32 -21.60 -37.97
CA GLY A 480 -31.19 -22.40 -37.53
C GLY A 480 -30.11 -22.38 -38.64
N TYR A 481 -28.88 -21.98 -38.32
CA TYR A 481 -27.64 -22.68 -38.72
C TYR A 481 -26.39 -21.91 -38.28
N ARG A 482 -25.50 -22.67 -37.65
CA ARG A 482 -24.14 -22.31 -37.20
C ARG A 482 -23.15 -23.09 -38.07
N GLU A 483 -21.92 -22.59 -38.07
CA GLU A 483 -20.65 -23.22 -38.49
C GLU A 483 -20.28 -23.24 -39.97
N ARG A 484 -19.12 -22.63 -40.24
CA ARG A 484 -18.06 -23.22 -41.06
C ARG A 484 -16.68 -22.77 -40.59
N THR A 485 -15.83 -23.73 -40.28
CA THR A 485 -14.38 -23.70 -40.57
C THR A 485 -13.94 -25.14 -40.86
N PRO A 486 -13.08 -25.37 -41.86
CA PRO A 486 -12.31 -26.59 -41.98
C PRO A 486 -11.17 -26.65 -40.94
#